data_AF-A0A2M7PKI0-F1
#
_entry.id   AF-A0A2M7PKI0-F1
#
_cell.length_a   1.000
_cell.length_b   1.000
_cell.length_c   1.000
_cell.angle_alpha   90.00
_cell.angle_beta   90.00
_cell.angle_gamma   90.00
#
_symmetry.space_group_name_H-M   'P 1'
#
loop_
_entity.id
_entity.type
_entity.pdbx_description
1 polymer ?
#
loop_
_entity_poly.entity_id
_entity_poly.type
_entity_poly.pdbx_seq_one_letter_code
_entity_poly.pdbx_strand_id
1 'polypeptide(L)'
;MKKIYHLSSCSTCKRILNELEPSSAYILQDIKTDEITEEQLDEMHELAGSYEALFSKRAQLYKDKDLKNQDLDEEDYKGLILEHYTF
;
A
#
# COMPACT_ATOMS: atom_id res chain seq x y z
N MET A 1 -3.67 -15.24 6.33
CA MET A 1 -4.93 -15.41 5.55
C MET A 1 -4.71 -14.82 4.15
N LYS A 2 -5.48 -15.19 3.12
CA LYS A 2 -5.29 -14.60 1.78
C LYS A 2 -6.02 -13.25 1.70
N LYS A 3 -5.28 -12.15 1.64
CA LYS A 3 -5.82 -10.78 1.53
C LYS A 3 -5.44 -10.15 0.20
N ILE A 4 -6.33 -9.30 -0.33
CA ILE A 4 -6.04 -8.40 -1.44
C ILE A 4 -6.28 -6.98 -0.95
N TYR A 5 -5.20 -6.21 -0.89
CA TYR A 5 -5.21 -4.81 -0.54
C TYR A 5 -5.51 -3.99 -1.79
N HIS A 6 -6.51 -3.12 -1.71
CA HIS A 6 -6.91 -2.31 -2.85
C HIS A 6 -7.45 -0.94 -2.42
N LEU A 7 -7.61 -0.06 -3.41
CA LEU A 7 -8.36 1.18 -3.26
C LEU A 7 -9.61 1.11 -4.13
N SER A 8 -10.80 1.26 -3.54
CA SER A 8 -12.05 1.34 -4.31
C SER A 8 -12.12 2.56 -5.23
N SER A 9 -11.23 3.54 -5.08
CA SER A 9 -11.09 4.67 -6.01
C SER A 9 -10.10 4.41 -7.15
N CYS A 10 -9.28 3.36 -7.09
CA CYS A 10 -8.24 3.09 -8.08
C CYS A 10 -8.79 2.27 -9.26
N SER A 11 -8.74 2.86 -10.46
CA SER A 11 -9.20 2.21 -11.70
C SER A 11 -8.40 0.95 -12.04
N THR A 12 -7.09 0.96 -11.80
CA THR A 12 -6.22 -0.19 -12.02
C THR A 12 -6.56 -1.33 -11.06
N CYS A 13 -6.78 -1.04 -9.77
CA CYS A 13 -7.23 -2.05 -8.80
C CYS A 13 -8.55 -2.69 -9.23
N LYS A 14 -9.53 -1.88 -9.63
CA LYS A 14 -10.83 -2.39 -10.14
C LYS A 14 -10.65 -3.30 -11.35
N ARG A 15 -9.82 -2.88 -12.32
CA ARG A 15 -9.54 -3.68 -13.51
C ARG A 15 -8.91 -5.03 -13.14
N ILE A 16 -7.87 -5.01 -12.30
CA ILE A 16 -7.18 -6.24 -11.86
C ILE A 16 -8.13 -7.15 -11.08
N LEU A 17 -8.95 -6.62 -10.17
CA LEU A 17 -9.92 -7.41 -9.41
C LEU A 17 -10.97 -8.07 -10.31
N ASN A 18 -11.45 -7.35 -11.33
CA ASN A 18 -12.39 -7.89 -12.31
C ASN A 18 -11.76 -8.98 -13.18
N GLU A 19 -10.48 -8.83 -13.56
CA GLU A 19 -9.75 -9.83 -14.34
C GLU A 19 -9.37 -11.06 -13.50
N LEU A 20 -9.08 -10.87 -12.21
CA LEU A 20 -8.67 -11.93 -11.30
C LEU A 20 -9.84 -12.80 -10.83
N GLU A 21 -11.05 -12.24 -10.78
CA GLU A 21 -12.27 -12.87 -10.23
C GLU A 21 -11.99 -13.64 -8.92
N PRO A 22 -11.48 -12.96 -7.87
CA PRO A 22 -10.97 -13.63 -6.69
C PRO A 22 -12.08 -14.45 -6.01
N SER A 23 -11.78 -15.73 -5.73
CA SER A 23 -12.68 -16.60 -4.98
C SER A 23 -13.01 -16.02 -3.60
N SER A 24 -14.10 -16.47 -2.98
CA SER A 24 -14.51 -16.09 -1.61
C SER A 24 -13.48 -16.42 -0.51
N ALA A 25 -12.41 -17.15 -0.82
CA ALA A 25 -11.29 -17.38 0.08
C ALA A 25 -10.38 -16.15 0.27
N TYR A 26 -10.47 -15.14 -0.61
CA TYR A 26 -9.75 -13.88 -0.47
C TYR A 26 -10.60 -12.85 0.27
N ILE A 27 -9.98 -12.18 1.22
CA ILE A 27 -10.56 -11.01 1.88
C ILE A 27 -10.09 -9.77 1.14
N LEU A 28 -11.03 -8.96 0.65
CA LEU A 28 -10.74 -7.68 0.04
C LEU A 28 -10.67 -6.61 1.14
N GLN A 29 -9.54 -5.93 1.24
CA GLN A 29 -9.33 -4.84 2.20
C GLN A 29 -9.16 -3.53 1.43
N ASP A 30 -10.13 -2.62 1.60
CA ASP A 30 -10.00 -1.26 1.09
C ASP A 30 -9.17 -0.43 2.07
N ILE A 31 -7.91 -0.21 1.73
CA ILE A 31 -6.93 0.41 2.62
C ILE A 31 -7.22 1.87 2.93
N LYS A 32 -8.16 2.50 2.22
CA LYS A 32 -8.65 3.85 2.55
C LYS A 32 -9.63 3.86 3.72
N THR A 33 -10.38 2.78 3.91
CA THR A 33 -11.40 2.67 4.98
C THR A 33 -10.99 1.73 6.11
N ASP A 34 -10.14 0.76 5.80
CA ASP A 34 -9.60 -0.23 6.73
C ASP A 34 -8.07 -0.24 6.57
N GLU A 35 -7.41 0.58 7.38
CA GLU A 35 -5.98 0.85 7.32
C GLU A 35 -5.14 -0.44 7.42
N ILE A 36 -3.97 -0.43 6.80
CA ILE A 36 -3.02 -1.55 6.87
C ILE A 36 -2.42 -1.56 8.28
N THR A 37 -2.41 -2.73 8.92
CA THR A 37 -1.71 -2.90 10.20
C THR A 37 -0.22 -3.12 9.99
N GLU A 38 0.58 -2.86 11.02
CA GLU A 38 2.03 -3.10 10.97
C GLU A 38 2.36 -4.55 10.58
N GLU A 39 1.69 -5.54 11.20
CA GLU A 39 1.88 -6.96 10.87
C GLU A 39 1.61 -7.26 9.38
N GLN A 40 0.60 -6.62 8.79
CA GLN A 40 0.26 -6.80 7.38
C GLN A 40 1.29 -6.16 6.45
N LEU A 41 1.82 -5.00 6.84
CA LEU A 41 2.85 -4.32 6.09
C LEU A 41 4.17 -5.12 6.12
N ASP A 42 4.49 -5.72 7.27
CA ASP A 42 5.65 -6.60 7.43
C ASP A 42 5.52 -7.86 6.55
N GLU A 43 4.34 -8.48 6.48
CA GLU A 43 4.08 -9.59 5.53
C GLU A 43 4.29 -9.16 4.06
N MET A 44 3.85 -7.94 3.69
CA MET A 44 4.07 -7.44 2.33
C MET A 44 5.55 -7.15 2.06
N HIS A 45 6.28 -6.65 3.05
CA HIS A 45 7.71 -6.40 2.97
C HIS A 45 8.50 -7.69 2.72
N GLU A 46 8.17 -8.79 3.40
CA GLU A 46 8.80 -10.10 3.15
C GLU A 46 8.66 -10.56 1.69
N LEU A 47 7.56 -10.19 1.02
CA LEU A 47 7.29 -10.53 -0.38
C LEU A 47 7.91 -9.54 -1.38
N ALA A 48 7.94 -8.25 -1.04
CA ALA A 48 8.41 -7.18 -1.92
C ALA A 48 9.93 -6.93 -1.82
N GLY A 49 10.52 -7.23 -0.67
CA GLY A 49 11.95 -7.06 -0.37
C GLY A 49 12.34 -5.72 0.26
N SER A 50 11.48 -4.69 0.18
CA SER A 50 11.63 -3.43 0.91
C SER A 50 10.29 -2.67 1.01
N TYR A 51 10.17 -1.78 1.99
CA TYR A 51 9.05 -0.84 2.14
C TYR A 51 9.09 0.23 1.04
N GLU A 52 10.28 0.61 0.55
CA GLU A 52 10.39 1.51 -0.61
C GLU A 52 9.67 0.92 -1.85
N ALA A 53 9.75 -0.40 -2.05
CA ALA A 53 9.07 -1.07 -3.17
C ALA A 53 7.53 -1.06 -3.03
N LEU A 54 7.03 -0.92 -1.80
CA LEU A 54 5.61 -0.77 -1.48
C LEU A 54 5.15 0.69 -1.52
N PHE A 55 6.09 1.65 -1.54
CA PHE A 55 5.82 3.07 -1.41
C PHE A 55 5.47 3.78 -2.73
N SER A 56 4.43 4.60 -2.70
CA SER A 56 3.92 5.39 -3.81
C SER A 56 4.51 6.80 -3.84
N LYS A 57 5.59 6.97 -4.62
CA LYS A 57 6.18 8.29 -4.95
C LYS A 57 5.26 9.19 -5.80
N ARG A 58 4.05 8.73 -6.14
CA ARG A 58 3.05 9.48 -6.91
C ARG A 58 2.03 10.19 -6.02
N ALA A 59 2.00 9.91 -4.71
CA ALA A 59 1.10 10.54 -3.77
C ALA A 59 1.22 12.08 -3.81
N GLN A 60 0.11 12.81 -3.63
CA GLN A 60 0.16 14.27 -3.49
C GLN A 60 0.99 14.66 -2.26
N LEU A 61 0.78 13.93 -1.15
CA LEU A 61 1.54 14.09 0.09
C LEU A 61 3.06 13.92 -0.09
N TYR A 62 3.51 13.11 -1.05
CA TYR A 62 4.93 12.98 -1.36
C TYR A 62 5.55 14.30 -1.84
N LYS A 63 4.78 15.09 -2.61
CA LYS A 63 5.19 16.43 -3.05
C LYS A 63 4.99 17.47 -1.95
N ASP A 64 3.85 17.41 -1.26
CA ASP A 64 3.49 18.41 -0.24
C ASP A 64 4.46 18.39 0.96
N LYS A 65 4.96 17.20 1.32
CA LYS A 65 6.00 17.00 2.34
C LYS A 65 7.44 17.13 1.81
N ASP A 66 7.61 17.42 0.52
CA ASP A 66 8.90 17.50 -0.18
C ASP A 66 9.82 16.27 0.04
N LEU A 67 9.21 15.08 0.13
CA LEU A 67 9.91 13.82 0.46
C LEU A 67 10.96 13.42 -0.58
N LYS A 68 10.84 13.93 -1.82
CA LYS A 68 11.83 13.71 -2.88
C LYS A 68 13.22 14.30 -2.59
N ASN A 69 13.30 15.27 -1.68
CA ASN A 69 14.55 15.94 -1.31
C ASN A 69 15.03 15.48 0.08
N GLN A 70 14.40 14.47 0.66
CA GLN A 70 14.80 13.86 1.91
C GLN A 70 15.50 12.53 1.63
N ASP A 71 16.54 12.23 2.41
CA ASP A 71 17.16 10.92 2.41
C ASP A 71 16.33 10.02 3.34
N LEU A 72 15.38 9.28 2.75
CA LEU A 72 14.50 8.36 3.47
C LEU A 72 15.19 7.00 3.59
N ASP A 73 15.19 6.45 4.80
CA ASP A 73 15.60 5.08 5.04
C ASP A 73 14.40 4.11 5.05
N GLU A 74 14.68 2.84 5.32
CA GLU A 74 13.71 1.76 5.32
C GLU A 74 12.58 1.96 6.35
N GLU A 75 12.92 2.48 7.54
CA GLU A 75 11.96 2.73 8.61
C GLU A 75 11.13 3.98 8.34
N ASP A 76 11.70 4.99 7.68
CA ASP A 76 10.96 6.16 7.22
C ASP A 76 9.86 5.77 6.23
N TYR A 77 10.17 4.89 5.27
CA TYR A 77 9.16 4.37 4.33
C TYR A 77 8.05 3.60 5.06
N LYS A 78 8.41 2.72 6.00
CA LYS A 78 7.44 2.00 6.84
C LYS A 78 6.50 2.97 7.57
N GLY A 79 7.07 3.97 8.24
CA GLY A 79 6.32 4.97 8.98
C GLY A 79 5.36 5.77 8.11
N LEU A 80 5.81 6.18 6.91
CA LEU A 80 4.97 6.93 5.97
C LEU A 80 3.80 6.09 5.44
N ILE A 81 4.03 4.81 5.10
CA ILE A 81 2.95 3.91 4.63
C ILE A 81 1.88 3.74 5.71
N LEU A 82 2.30 3.56 6.97
CA LEU A 82 1.38 3.46 8.12
C LEU A 82 0.70 4.79 8.46
N GLU A 83 1.32 5.92 8.14
CA GLU A 83 0.74 7.24 8.37
C GLU A 83 -0.45 7.52 7.45
N HIS A 84 -0.37 7.12 6.17
CA HIS A 84 -1.43 7.43 5.21
C HIS A 84 -1.50 6.46 4.03
N TYR A 85 -2.70 5.92 3.78
CA TYR A 85 -3.02 4.94 2.74
C TYR A 85 -2.66 5.31 1.28
N THR A 86 -2.30 6.57 1.01
CA THR A 86 -1.93 7.03 -0.34
C THR A 86 -0.48 6.77 -0.68
N PHE A 87 0.34 6.57 0.35
CA PHE A 87 1.72 6.16 0.23
C PHE A 87 1.82 4.69 -0.15
#